data_AF-A0A9E6EYY0-F1
#
_entry.id   AF-A0A9E6EYY0-F1
#
_cell.length_a   1.000
_cell.length_b   1.000
_cell.length_c   1.000
_cell.angle_alpha   90.00
_cell.angle_beta   90.00
_cell.angle_gamma   90.00
#
_symmetry.space_group_name_H-M   'P 1'
#
loop_
_entity.id
_entity.type
_entity.pdbx_description
1 polymer ?
#
loop_
_entity_poly.entity_id
_entity_poly.type
_entity_poly.pdbx_seq_one_letter_code
_entity_poly.pdbx_strand_id
1 'polypeptide(L)'
;MLSILFGILAILSQQLAEPSNSLSFSYSLIERIFLLSYSIVFYIIQFIAPFNLSAMHYLPDNNGGFLAWQYYASLPFLLFIIWLIFRNTSSKYRQTGLQKVMVSGFFFFLITISVMLYVPAGFTLTAERYTYIPYIGLFYIAGQWISNIREKQLRLAFFTSKNAVFAMFSVIIIVFSCLTWVRIGVWKNGDVLFTEVIKKNPYIFHGYMVRGNVKRSNGDYQDALKDYNKALEYKPGLVLCLINRGIVKINLNDYKGAMQDCNKAIALKPDFAEAYNNRGYVYYGLGDIKSAILDYNKAILLKPEFADAYNNRGLAYEGLSNMKSAIFDYSQSILLEPNIAKLYNNRGNAYFKTGNVKSAIIDYDKAILLEPEFAETYINRGIANEGLGNLKSAMFDYNKAIQLNPKSTKAYNSRCLLKINTKDISGALNDINIAITLSPDNAEAYSYRGIIKMAIQDYEGSIEDFNFSLKLNPNDNRVYYNRGISRLILKDTNGACDDWKKSMEQGNDAASQMIRQYCY
;
A
#
# COMPACT_ATOMS: atom_id res chain seq x y z
N MET A 1 21.70 39.87 6.65
CA MET A 1 22.44 39.33 5.49
C MET A 1 22.15 37.87 5.26
N LEU A 2 22.42 36.96 6.22
CA LEU A 2 22.14 35.52 6.05
C LEU A 2 20.67 35.20 5.74
N SER A 3 19.70 35.88 6.36
CA SER A 3 18.26 35.66 6.05
C SER A 3 17.88 36.01 4.60
N ILE A 4 18.43 37.11 4.06
CA ILE A 4 18.20 37.53 2.67
C ILE A 4 18.93 36.58 1.72
N LEU A 5 20.16 36.15 2.07
CA LEU A 5 20.91 35.14 1.34
C LEU A 5 20.17 33.81 1.28
N PHE A 6 19.66 33.31 2.41
CA PHE A 6 18.85 32.09 2.47
C PHE A 6 17.52 32.25 1.73
N GLY A 7 16.90 33.43 1.77
CA GLY A 7 15.70 33.74 0.99
C GLY A 7 15.96 33.71 -0.53
N ILE A 8 17.06 34.30 -0.99
CA ILE A 8 17.48 34.28 -2.40
C ILE A 8 17.89 32.85 -2.83
N LEU A 9 18.64 32.13 -2.00
CA LEU A 9 18.99 30.72 -2.22
C LEU A 9 17.74 29.83 -2.27
N ALA A 10 16.71 30.12 -1.46
CA ALA A 10 15.42 29.42 -1.52
C ALA A 10 14.68 29.67 -2.85
N ILE A 11 14.69 30.90 -3.36
CA ILE A 11 14.08 31.23 -4.66
C ILE A 11 14.84 30.56 -5.81
N LEU A 12 16.18 30.54 -5.76
CA LEU A 12 17.03 29.95 -6.80
C LEU A 12 17.00 28.41 -6.79
N SER A 13 17.02 27.78 -5.61
CA SER A 13 16.99 26.31 -5.47
C SER A 13 15.65 25.67 -5.88
N GLN A 14 14.53 26.40 -5.75
CA GLN A 14 13.24 25.97 -6.31
C GLN A 14 13.32 25.74 -7.83
N GLN A 15 14.28 26.36 -8.54
CA GLN A 15 14.49 26.14 -9.97
C GLN A 15 15.07 24.75 -10.32
N LEU A 16 15.66 24.04 -9.35
CA LEU A 16 16.37 22.76 -9.55
C LEU A 16 15.50 21.52 -9.26
N ALA A 17 14.33 21.68 -8.65
CA ALA A 17 13.40 20.57 -8.40
C ALA A 17 12.59 20.26 -9.68
N GLU A 18 12.47 18.97 -10.03
CA GLU A 18 11.93 18.48 -11.31
C GLU A 18 10.74 19.31 -11.86
N PRO A 19 10.79 19.74 -13.13
CA PRO A 19 9.82 20.69 -13.71
C PRO A 19 8.40 20.14 -13.88
N SER A 20 8.17 18.84 -13.67
CA SER A 20 6.90 18.20 -14.04
C SER A 20 5.79 18.28 -12.99
N ASN A 21 6.08 18.68 -11.74
CA ASN A 21 5.09 18.67 -10.64
C ASN A 21 5.11 19.88 -9.69
N SER A 22 6.00 20.84 -9.89
CA SER A 22 6.16 21.98 -9.00
C SER A 22 5.26 23.14 -9.45
N LEU A 23 4.07 23.24 -8.84
CA LEU A 23 3.17 24.38 -8.97
C LEU A 23 3.84 25.73 -8.59
N SER A 24 5.04 25.71 -8.00
CA SER A 24 5.83 26.92 -7.73
C SER A 24 6.26 27.65 -9.02
N PHE A 25 6.36 26.96 -10.16
CA PHE A 25 6.78 27.59 -11.42
C PHE A 25 5.68 28.33 -12.17
N SER A 26 4.40 28.11 -11.85
CA SER A 26 3.30 28.87 -12.45
C SER A 26 3.21 30.31 -11.93
N TYR A 27 3.91 30.64 -10.85
CA TYR A 27 3.93 31.97 -10.25
C TYR A 27 5.17 32.77 -10.68
N SER A 28 4.94 34.03 -11.00
CA SER A 28 5.99 35.03 -11.26
C SER A 28 6.87 35.24 -10.02
N LEU A 29 8.07 35.79 -10.23
CA LEU A 29 8.99 36.11 -9.13
C LEU A 29 8.32 37.01 -8.07
N ILE A 30 7.49 37.97 -8.52
CA ILE A 30 6.79 38.91 -7.64
C ILE A 30 5.74 38.18 -6.79
N GLU A 31 4.94 37.31 -7.40
CA GLU A 31 3.95 36.51 -6.66
C GLU A 31 4.60 35.57 -5.64
N ARG A 32 5.75 34.98 -5.97
CA ARG A 32 6.50 34.16 -5.02
C ARG A 32 6.95 34.96 -3.79
N ILE A 33 7.35 36.22 -3.96
CA ILE A 33 7.68 37.11 -2.82
C ILE A 33 6.45 37.33 -1.93
N PHE A 34 5.29 37.59 -2.55
CA PHE A 34 4.04 37.75 -1.80
C PHE A 34 3.62 36.48 -1.08
N LEU A 35 3.66 35.32 -1.75
CA LEU A 35 3.37 34.02 -1.14
C LEU A 35 4.32 33.69 0.02
N LEU A 36 5.62 33.97 -0.13
CA LEU A 36 6.60 33.80 0.96
C LEU A 36 6.28 34.73 2.14
N SER A 37 5.98 36.01 1.85
CA SER A 37 5.61 36.97 2.90
C SER A 37 4.34 36.53 3.63
N TYR A 38 3.37 35.98 2.90
CA TYR A 38 2.15 35.43 3.46
C TYR A 38 2.44 34.25 4.37
N SER A 39 3.30 33.31 3.96
CA SER A 39 3.68 32.17 4.80
C SER A 39 4.31 32.63 6.12
N ILE A 40 5.20 33.63 6.09
CA ILE A 40 5.80 34.15 7.33
C ILE A 40 4.74 34.83 8.21
N VAL A 41 3.89 35.68 7.62
CA VAL A 41 2.79 36.35 8.33
C VAL A 41 1.82 35.32 8.91
N PHE A 42 1.49 34.27 8.16
CA PHE A 42 0.63 33.17 8.61
C PHE A 42 1.17 32.56 9.91
N TYR A 43 2.47 32.25 9.99
CA TYR A 43 3.07 31.70 11.22
C TYR A 43 3.13 32.71 12.37
N ILE A 44 3.33 34.00 12.09
CA ILE A 44 3.27 35.06 13.12
C ILE A 44 1.86 35.16 13.70
N ILE A 45 0.82 35.17 12.86
CA ILE A 45 -0.56 35.25 13.33
C ILE A 45 -0.92 33.94 14.06
N GLN A 46 -0.51 32.77 13.57
CA GLN A 46 -0.72 31.48 14.27
C GLN A 46 -0.10 31.44 15.67
N PHE A 47 1.06 32.08 15.87
CA PHE A 47 1.70 32.19 17.19
C PHE A 47 0.81 32.95 18.18
N ILE A 48 0.10 33.98 17.72
CA ILE A 48 -0.78 34.81 18.54
C ILE A 48 -2.14 34.14 18.75
N ALA A 49 -2.71 33.62 17.66
CA ALA A 49 -4.01 32.99 17.63
C ALA A 49 -3.96 31.76 16.71
N PRO A 50 -4.07 30.53 17.23
CA PRO A 50 -4.15 29.34 16.41
C PRO A 50 -5.56 29.21 15.79
N PHE A 51 -5.73 29.69 14.55
CA PHE A 51 -6.97 29.55 13.78
C PHE A 51 -6.75 28.73 12.50
N ASN A 52 -7.85 28.19 11.97
CA ASN A 52 -7.87 27.40 10.74
C ASN A 52 -6.81 26.28 10.66
N LEU A 53 -6.47 25.69 11.80
CA LEU A 53 -5.41 24.68 11.91
C LEU A 53 -5.58 23.53 10.92
N SER A 54 -4.60 23.28 10.07
CA SER A 54 -4.65 22.21 9.05
C SER A 54 -3.27 21.62 8.88
N ALA A 55 -3.20 20.31 8.69
CA ALA A 55 -1.92 19.66 8.42
C ALA A 55 -1.22 20.23 7.18
N MET A 56 -2.00 20.71 6.20
CA MET A 56 -1.52 21.28 4.95
C MET A 56 -2.39 22.46 4.53
N HIS A 57 -1.73 23.53 4.07
CA HIS A 57 -2.34 24.67 3.41
C HIS A 57 -1.81 24.73 1.98
N TYR A 58 -2.69 24.64 1.00
CA TYR A 58 -2.29 24.56 -0.41
C TYR A 58 -1.95 25.93 -1.00
N LEU A 59 -1.14 25.91 -2.05
CA LEU A 59 -0.96 27.07 -2.92
C LEU A 59 -2.33 27.51 -3.48
N PRO A 60 -2.62 28.82 -3.50
CA PRO A 60 -3.90 29.33 -4.01
C PRO A 60 -3.97 29.16 -5.52
N ASP A 61 -4.98 28.45 -6.03
CA ASP A 61 -5.19 28.39 -7.47
C ASP A 61 -5.64 29.78 -7.99
N ASN A 62 -4.87 30.36 -8.90
CA ASN A 62 -5.18 31.67 -9.47
C ASN A 62 -5.86 31.56 -10.84
N ASN A 63 -5.97 30.38 -11.47
CA ASN A 63 -6.52 30.21 -12.83
C ASN A 63 -5.98 31.24 -13.86
N GLY A 64 -4.76 31.75 -13.66
CA GLY A 64 -4.18 32.82 -14.50
C GLY A 64 -4.63 34.25 -14.18
N GLY A 65 -5.39 34.45 -13.09
CA GLY A 65 -5.80 35.75 -12.53
C GLY A 65 -4.97 36.20 -11.32
N PHE A 66 -5.43 37.24 -10.63
CA PHE A 66 -4.77 37.78 -9.45
C PHE A 66 -4.98 36.93 -8.20
N LEU A 67 -4.00 36.93 -7.30
CA LEU A 67 -4.13 36.32 -5.97
C LEU A 67 -5.16 37.08 -5.12
N ALA A 68 -5.71 36.43 -4.09
CA ALA A 68 -6.54 37.11 -3.12
C ALA A 68 -5.77 38.25 -2.42
N TRP A 69 -6.45 39.35 -2.08
CA TRP A 69 -5.83 40.56 -1.52
C TRP A 69 -4.96 40.29 -0.27
N GLN A 70 -5.30 39.29 0.53
CA GLN A 70 -4.55 38.87 1.72
C GLN A 70 -3.10 38.48 1.44
N TYR A 71 -2.81 37.91 0.26
CA TYR A 71 -1.44 37.58 -0.16
C TYR A 71 -0.63 38.83 -0.51
N TYR A 72 -1.29 39.88 -1.02
CA TYR A 72 -0.62 41.15 -1.30
C TYR A 72 -0.45 42.00 -0.04
N ALA A 73 -1.40 41.93 0.89
CA ALA A 73 -1.36 42.66 2.16
C ALA A 73 -0.28 42.14 3.13
N SER A 74 0.17 40.88 2.99
CA SER A 74 1.15 40.28 3.89
C SER A 74 2.53 40.95 3.83
N LEU A 75 2.97 41.40 2.65
CA LEU A 75 4.30 42.04 2.53
C LEU A 75 4.34 43.41 3.23
N PRO A 76 3.41 44.36 3.00
CA PRO A 76 3.33 45.59 3.78
C PRO A 76 3.19 45.34 5.28
N PHE A 77 2.41 44.35 5.69
CA PHE A 77 2.24 43.99 7.10
C PHE A 77 3.56 43.48 7.73
N LEU A 78 4.29 42.62 7.01
CA LEU A 78 5.59 42.13 7.44
C LEU A 78 6.61 43.27 7.56
N LEU A 79 6.66 44.18 6.58
CA LEU A 79 7.52 45.37 6.61
C LEU A 79 7.16 46.29 7.78
N PHE A 80 5.87 46.44 8.09
CA PHE A 80 5.41 47.20 9.25
C PHE A 80 5.86 46.57 10.57
N ILE A 81 5.80 45.25 10.72
CA ILE A 81 6.32 44.54 11.91
C ILE A 81 7.83 44.75 12.04
N ILE A 82 8.57 44.58 10.95
CA ILE A 82 10.02 44.82 10.91
C ILE A 82 10.30 46.25 11.36
N TRP A 83 9.62 47.24 10.76
CA TRP A 83 9.77 48.63 11.13
C TRP A 83 9.39 48.91 12.58
N LEU A 84 8.35 48.29 13.16
CA LEU A 84 8.01 48.44 14.57
C LEU A 84 9.14 47.94 15.49
N ILE A 85 9.73 46.78 15.15
CA ILE A 85 10.87 46.22 15.88
C ILE A 85 12.08 47.18 15.83
N PHE A 86 12.32 47.82 14.69
CA PHE A 86 13.39 48.82 14.51
C PHE A 86 13.04 50.26 14.95
N ARG A 87 11.76 50.64 15.06
CA ARG A 87 11.32 51.98 15.51
C ARG A 87 11.23 52.07 17.02
N ASN A 88 10.71 51.04 17.68
CA ASN A 88 10.76 50.93 19.15
C ASN A 88 12.18 50.73 19.69
N THR A 89 13.16 50.76 18.79
CA THR A 89 14.60 50.73 19.01
C THR A 89 15.21 52.11 19.26
N SER A 90 14.38 53.13 19.55
CA SER A 90 14.79 54.47 20.00
C SER A 90 15.45 54.44 21.40
N SER A 91 16.35 55.41 21.64
CA SER A 91 17.29 55.64 22.76
C SER A 91 16.97 54.97 24.13
N LYS A 92 15.70 54.94 24.54
CA LYS A 92 15.22 54.41 25.82
C LYS A 92 15.43 52.90 26.04
N TYR A 93 15.51 52.08 24.99
CA TYR A 93 15.67 50.61 25.09
C TYR A 93 17.11 50.11 24.91
N ARG A 94 18.05 50.97 24.50
CA ARG A 94 19.49 50.63 24.35
C ARG A 94 20.15 50.26 25.69
N GLN A 95 19.71 50.88 26.80
CA GLN A 95 20.29 50.67 28.13
C GLN A 95 19.91 49.32 28.77
N THR A 96 18.80 48.69 28.36
CA THR A 96 18.25 47.49 29.02
C THR A 96 18.66 46.15 28.41
N GLY A 97 19.48 46.12 27.35
CA GLY A 97 19.86 44.88 26.64
C GLY A 97 18.73 44.18 25.84
N LEU A 98 17.46 44.50 26.14
CA LEU A 98 16.25 44.01 25.47
C LEU A 98 16.28 44.16 23.94
N GLN A 99 16.96 45.20 23.45
CA GLN A 99 17.17 45.43 22.02
C GLN A 99 17.86 44.25 21.32
N LYS A 100 18.96 43.74 21.89
CA LYS A 100 19.71 42.63 21.29
C LYS A 100 18.86 41.37 21.26
N VAL A 101 18.02 41.18 22.27
CA VAL A 101 17.09 40.05 22.37
C VAL A 101 15.98 40.14 21.32
N MET A 102 15.28 41.27 21.20
CA MET A 102 14.19 41.42 20.23
C MET A 102 14.68 41.22 18.79
N VAL A 103 15.83 41.81 18.47
CA VAL A 103 16.46 41.68 17.16
C VAL A 103 16.92 40.23 16.94
N SER A 104 17.64 39.63 17.89
CA SER A 104 18.15 38.25 17.78
C SER A 104 17.02 37.22 17.65
N GLY A 105 16.00 37.29 18.50
CA GLY A 105 14.86 36.36 18.47
C GLY A 105 14.06 36.46 17.17
N PHE A 106 13.88 37.67 16.64
CA PHE A 106 13.13 37.87 15.40
C PHE A 106 13.93 37.40 14.18
N PHE A 107 15.24 37.68 14.13
CA PHE A 107 16.11 37.12 13.10
C PHE A 107 16.21 35.60 13.20
N PHE A 108 16.25 35.04 14.42
CA PHE A 108 16.19 33.59 14.62
C PHE A 108 14.90 33.01 14.03
N PHE A 109 13.73 33.59 14.36
CA PHE A 109 12.45 33.19 13.77
C PHE A 109 12.46 33.29 12.24
N LEU A 110 12.88 34.43 11.68
CA LEU A 110 12.91 34.62 10.22
C LEU A 110 13.84 33.63 9.51
N ILE A 111 15.03 33.38 10.06
CA ILE A 111 15.99 32.44 9.47
C ILE A 111 15.42 31.02 9.53
N THR A 112 15.00 30.58 10.70
CA THR A 112 14.50 29.22 10.91
C THR A 112 13.20 28.95 10.15
N ILE A 113 12.24 29.89 10.11
CA ILE A 113 11.02 29.71 9.33
C ILE A 113 11.31 29.70 7.84
N SER A 114 12.26 30.51 7.35
CA SER A 114 12.64 30.49 5.94
C SER A 114 13.30 29.16 5.55
N VAL A 115 14.11 28.58 6.44
CA VAL A 115 14.70 27.24 6.25
C VAL A 115 13.62 26.14 6.35
N MET A 116 12.59 26.30 7.17
CA MET A 116 11.49 25.32 7.21
C MET A 116 10.61 25.39 5.96
N LEU A 117 10.38 26.59 5.45
CA LEU A 117 9.70 26.82 4.17
C LEU A 117 10.52 26.32 2.97
N TYR A 118 11.83 26.08 3.14
CA TYR A 118 12.71 25.49 2.12
C TYR A 118 12.48 23.98 1.93
N VAL A 119 11.95 23.26 2.92
CA VAL A 119 11.64 21.83 2.75
C VAL A 119 10.41 21.74 1.82
N PRO A 120 10.58 21.37 0.53
CA PRO A 120 9.51 21.47 -0.43
C PRO A 120 8.43 20.46 -0.07
N ALA A 121 7.24 20.92 0.30
CA ALA A 121 6.08 20.07 0.45
C ALA A 121 5.16 20.19 -0.79
N GLY A 122 5.76 20.11 -1.99
CA GLY A 122 5.03 20.03 -3.26
C GLY A 122 3.99 21.13 -3.46
N PHE A 123 2.71 20.80 -3.30
CA PHE A 123 1.55 21.67 -3.55
C PHE A 123 1.17 22.58 -2.37
N THR A 124 1.89 22.53 -1.25
CA THR A 124 1.53 23.28 -0.04
C THR A 124 2.33 24.58 0.12
N LEU A 125 1.64 25.66 0.45
CA LEU A 125 2.21 26.96 0.79
C LEU A 125 2.79 26.99 2.22
N THR A 126 2.06 26.37 3.17
CA THR A 126 2.50 26.15 4.55
C THR A 126 2.04 24.78 5.03
N ALA A 127 2.81 24.20 5.94
CA ALA A 127 2.45 22.97 6.63
C ALA A 127 2.72 23.14 8.12
N GLU A 128 1.86 22.60 8.97
CA GLU A 128 1.99 22.69 10.43
C GLU A 128 2.95 21.63 10.98
N ARG A 129 4.12 21.46 10.34
CA ARG A 129 5.14 20.48 10.73
C ARG A 129 6.39 21.23 11.20
N TYR A 130 6.91 20.82 12.37
CA TYR A 130 8.15 21.35 12.97
C TYR A 130 8.18 22.84 13.34
N THR A 131 7.04 23.53 13.34
CA THR A 131 6.94 24.99 13.63
C THR A 131 7.44 25.40 15.02
N TYR A 132 7.64 24.45 15.93
CA TYR A 132 8.18 24.70 17.28
C TYR A 132 9.59 25.29 17.28
N ILE A 133 10.46 24.93 16.32
CA ILE A 133 11.84 25.47 16.28
C ILE A 133 11.82 26.97 15.96
N PRO A 134 11.13 27.45 14.90
CA PRO A 134 10.99 28.88 14.65
C PRO A 134 10.42 29.65 15.82
N TYR A 135 9.44 29.07 16.51
CA TYR A 135 8.80 29.74 17.64
C TYR A 135 9.69 29.93 18.86
N ILE A 136 10.84 29.24 18.99
CA ILE A 136 11.82 29.52 20.07
C ILE A 136 12.21 31.00 20.08
N GLY A 137 12.43 31.58 18.90
CA GLY A 137 12.76 33.00 18.77
C GLY A 137 11.64 33.92 19.29
N LEU A 138 10.39 33.63 18.93
CA LEU A 138 9.23 34.42 19.37
C LEU A 138 8.94 34.22 20.87
N PHE A 139 9.06 33.00 21.39
CA PHE A 139 8.93 32.71 22.82
C PHE A 139 10.01 33.41 23.65
N TYR A 140 11.24 33.47 23.15
CA TYR A 140 12.31 34.20 23.81
C TYR A 140 12.01 35.71 23.90
N ILE A 141 11.49 36.32 22.83
CA ILE A 141 11.03 37.72 22.84
C ILE A 141 9.90 37.91 23.85
N ALA A 142 8.88 37.04 23.81
CA ALA A 142 7.72 37.11 24.69
C ALA A 142 8.14 37.00 26.17
N GLY A 143 9.02 36.05 26.51
CA GLY A 143 9.51 35.86 27.87
C GLY A 143 10.25 37.09 28.42
N GLN A 144 11.13 37.71 27.62
CA GLN A 144 11.82 38.92 28.02
C GLN A 144 10.91 40.13 28.15
N TRP A 145 9.90 40.24 27.28
CA TRP A 145 8.89 41.29 27.37
C TRP A 145 8.07 41.16 28.66
N ILE A 146 7.64 39.95 29.01
CA ILE A 146 6.95 39.65 30.28
C ILE A 146 7.84 39.98 31.50
N SER A 147 9.12 39.61 31.46
CA SER A 147 10.07 39.90 32.55
C SER A 147 10.22 41.40 32.78
N ASN A 148 10.33 42.20 31.71
CA ASN A 148 10.51 43.64 31.79
C ASN A 148 9.24 44.38 32.26
N ILE A 149 8.04 43.87 31.92
CA ILE A 149 6.76 44.36 32.46
C ILE A 149 6.67 44.10 33.97
N ARG A 150 7.24 42.99 34.46
CA ARG A 150 7.27 42.68 35.89
C ARG A 150 8.20 43.61 36.68
N GLU A 151 9.31 44.05 36.08
CA GLU A 151 10.29 44.94 36.73
C GLU A 151 9.89 46.42 36.71
N LYS A 152 9.27 46.91 35.63
CA LYS A 152 8.72 48.27 35.57
C LYS A 152 7.29 48.24 36.09
N GLN A 153 7.03 48.89 37.23
CA GLN A 153 5.68 49.17 37.77
C GLN A 153 4.81 50.00 36.80
N LEU A 154 4.51 49.49 35.61
CA LEU A 154 3.47 50.01 34.75
C LEU A 154 2.13 49.60 35.37
N ARG A 155 1.52 50.55 36.09
CA ARG A 155 0.14 50.48 36.59
C ARG A 155 -0.86 50.47 35.44
N LEU A 156 -0.81 49.46 34.57
CA LEU A 156 -1.99 49.05 33.83
C LEU A 156 -2.91 48.39 34.87
N ALA A 157 -4.02 49.02 35.23
CA ALA A 157 -4.95 48.56 36.26
C ALA A 157 -5.29 47.06 36.13
N PHE A 158 -5.33 46.55 34.89
CA PHE A 158 -5.54 45.15 34.54
C PHE A 158 -4.46 44.17 35.05
N PHE A 159 -3.18 44.58 35.08
CA PHE A 159 -2.04 43.74 35.51
C PHE A 159 -1.69 43.90 37.01
N THR A 160 -2.38 44.80 37.73
CA THR A 160 -2.14 45.00 39.17
C THR A 160 -2.68 43.86 40.04
N SER A 161 -3.67 43.14 39.55
CA SER A 161 -4.20 41.92 40.18
C SER A 161 -3.38 40.72 39.75
N LYS A 162 -2.50 40.22 40.63
CA LYS A 162 -1.78 38.94 40.42
C LYS A 162 -2.75 37.80 40.08
N ASN A 163 -3.96 37.84 40.66
CA ASN A 163 -5.01 36.84 40.44
C ASN A 163 -5.60 36.94 39.02
N ALA A 164 -5.78 38.14 38.46
CA ALA A 164 -6.30 38.33 37.11
C ALA A 164 -5.30 37.85 36.03
N VAL A 165 -4.01 38.13 36.24
CA VAL A 165 -2.95 37.65 35.34
C VAL A 165 -2.85 36.13 35.40
N PHE A 166 -2.87 35.55 36.60
CA PHE A 166 -2.86 34.09 36.76
C PHE A 166 -4.09 33.44 36.11
N ALA A 167 -5.29 33.98 36.35
CA ALA A 167 -6.53 33.48 35.74
C ALA A 167 -6.48 33.54 34.21
N MET A 168 -5.95 34.62 33.63
CA MET A 168 -5.78 34.74 32.17
C MET A 168 -4.84 33.67 31.62
N PHE A 169 -3.67 33.45 32.26
CA PHE A 169 -2.76 32.39 31.85
C PHE A 169 -3.38 30.99 32.01
N SER A 170 -4.13 30.75 33.09
CA SER A 170 -4.87 29.49 33.27
C SER A 170 -5.89 29.27 32.15
N VAL A 171 -6.65 30.29 31.76
CA VAL A 171 -7.59 30.21 30.63
C VAL A 171 -6.84 29.94 29.32
N ILE A 172 -5.72 30.63 29.06
CA ILE A 172 -4.89 30.38 27.87
C ILE A 172 -4.41 28.92 27.86
N ILE A 173 -3.84 28.42 28.97
CA ILE A 173 -3.37 27.03 29.04
C ILE A 173 -4.52 26.07 28.77
N ILE A 174 -5.69 26.25 29.38
CA ILE A 174 -6.86 25.39 29.16
C ILE A 174 -7.28 25.41 27.68
N VAL A 175 -7.43 26.59 27.08
CA VAL A 175 -7.82 26.73 25.67
C VAL A 175 -6.82 26.04 24.75
N PHE A 176 -5.52 26.31 24.92
CA PHE A 176 -4.48 25.69 24.10
C PHE A 176 -4.41 24.18 24.33
N SER A 177 -4.53 23.69 25.57
CA SER A 177 -4.62 22.25 25.86
C SER A 177 -5.82 21.59 25.18
N CYS A 178 -7.01 22.22 25.20
CA CYS A 178 -8.17 21.73 24.48
C CYS A 178 -7.95 21.71 22.96
N LEU A 179 -7.37 22.77 22.40
CA LEU A 179 -7.05 22.82 20.97
C LEU A 179 -6.04 21.74 20.57
N THR A 180 -4.99 21.55 21.37
CA THR A 180 -4.00 20.49 21.18
C THR A 180 -4.66 19.11 21.25
N TRP A 181 -5.54 18.88 22.23
CA TRP A 181 -6.27 17.62 22.36
C TRP A 181 -7.10 17.29 21.11
N VAL A 182 -7.88 18.27 20.61
CA VAL A 182 -8.65 18.12 19.36
C VAL A 182 -7.73 17.84 18.18
N ARG A 183 -6.58 18.52 18.10
CA ARG A 183 -5.63 18.36 16.99
C ARG A 183 -4.97 17.00 16.99
N ILE A 184 -4.58 16.46 18.13
CA ILE A 184 -3.98 15.12 18.23
C ILE A 184 -4.91 14.05 17.63
N GLY A 185 -6.24 14.20 17.79
CA GLY A 185 -7.22 13.30 17.20
C GLY A 185 -7.16 13.19 15.67
N VAL A 186 -6.71 14.24 14.98
CA VAL A 186 -6.58 14.28 13.52
C VAL A 186 -5.33 13.55 13.04
N TRP A 187 -4.23 13.63 13.80
CA TRP A 187 -2.95 13.01 13.46
C TRP A 187 -2.89 11.50 13.73
N LYS A 188 -4.04 10.85 13.90
CA LYS A 188 -4.16 9.42 14.23
C LYS A 188 -3.73 8.52 13.08
N ASN A 189 -4.19 8.81 11.86
CA ASN A 189 -3.84 8.07 10.65
C ASN A 189 -4.02 8.95 9.40
N GLY A 190 -3.51 8.47 8.26
CA GLY A 190 -3.58 9.21 7.01
C GLY A 190 -5.02 9.49 6.53
N ASP A 191 -5.97 8.59 6.78
CA ASP A 191 -7.34 8.76 6.31
C ASP A 191 -8.08 9.90 7.04
N VAL A 192 -8.01 9.92 8.37
CA VAL A 192 -8.59 10.99 9.21
C VAL A 192 -7.92 12.33 8.87
N LEU A 193 -6.59 12.34 8.75
CA LEU A 193 -5.81 13.51 8.40
C LEU A 193 -6.28 14.13 7.07
N PHE A 194 -6.30 13.33 6.00
CA PHE A 194 -6.67 13.83 4.68
C PHE A 194 -8.16 14.09 4.54
N THR A 195 -9.02 13.48 5.36
CA THR A 195 -10.44 13.83 5.45
C THR A 195 -10.64 15.26 5.98
N GLU A 196 -9.89 15.68 7.01
CA GLU A 196 -9.96 17.08 7.46
C GLU A 196 -9.39 18.04 6.40
N VAL A 197 -8.27 17.68 5.77
CA VAL A 197 -7.65 18.48 4.71
C VAL A 197 -8.63 18.74 3.55
N ILE A 198 -9.35 17.69 3.11
CA ILE A 198 -10.38 17.78 2.07
C ILE A 198 -11.56 18.63 2.54
N LYS A 199 -12.02 18.45 3.78
CA LYS A 199 -13.12 19.26 4.34
C LYS A 199 -12.82 20.76 4.28
N LYS A 200 -11.56 21.14 4.48
CA LYS A 200 -11.10 22.54 4.41
C LYS A 200 -10.82 23.01 2.99
N ASN A 201 -10.42 22.11 2.11
CA ASN A 201 -10.08 22.41 0.72
C ASN A 201 -10.75 21.40 -0.23
N PRO A 202 -12.06 21.49 -0.48
CA PRO A 202 -12.81 20.43 -1.17
C PRO A 202 -12.44 20.23 -2.63
N TYR A 203 -11.81 21.22 -3.27
CA TYR A 203 -11.46 21.22 -4.69
C TYR A 203 -10.02 20.75 -4.96
N ILE A 204 -9.24 20.44 -3.92
CA ILE A 204 -7.84 20.05 -4.10
C ILE A 204 -7.72 18.57 -4.45
N PHE A 205 -7.33 18.25 -5.69
CA PHE A 205 -7.15 16.87 -6.14
C PHE A 205 -6.16 16.08 -5.27
N HIS A 206 -5.11 16.74 -4.74
CA HIS A 206 -4.03 16.10 -3.99
C HIS A 206 -4.55 15.44 -2.70
N GLY A 207 -5.49 16.09 -2.00
CA GLY A 207 -6.10 15.54 -0.79
C GLY A 207 -6.78 14.19 -1.07
N TYR A 208 -7.60 14.14 -2.12
CA TYR A 208 -8.26 12.90 -2.53
C TYR A 208 -7.25 11.85 -3.00
N MET A 209 -6.25 12.23 -3.82
CA MET A 209 -5.25 11.29 -4.31
C MET A 209 -4.48 10.61 -3.17
N VAL A 210 -4.04 11.37 -2.17
CA VAL A 210 -3.29 10.81 -1.04
C VAL A 210 -4.20 10.00 -0.10
N ARG A 211 -5.43 10.46 0.17
CA ARG A 211 -6.40 9.66 0.94
C ARG A 211 -6.74 8.35 0.25
N GLY A 212 -6.91 8.37 -1.08
CA GLY A 212 -7.10 7.19 -1.91
C GLY A 212 -5.91 6.23 -1.82
N ASN A 213 -4.68 6.74 -1.82
CA ASN A 213 -3.48 5.91 -1.60
C ASN A 213 -3.48 5.22 -0.24
N VAL A 214 -3.86 5.93 0.83
CA VAL A 214 -3.95 5.37 2.19
C VAL A 214 -5.03 4.29 2.24
N LYS A 215 -6.22 4.57 1.72
CA LYS A 215 -7.32 3.60 1.66
C LYS A 215 -6.96 2.36 0.85
N ARG A 216 -6.29 2.53 -0.30
CA ARG A 216 -5.78 1.42 -1.11
C ARG A 216 -4.81 0.55 -0.30
N SER A 217 -3.89 1.15 0.45
CA SER A 217 -2.95 0.41 1.30
C SER A 217 -3.65 -0.34 2.44
N ASN A 218 -4.78 0.17 2.93
CA ASN A 218 -5.61 -0.51 3.94
C ASN A 218 -6.51 -1.61 3.34
N GLY A 219 -6.60 -1.74 2.02
CA GLY A 219 -7.50 -2.67 1.34
C GLY A 219 -8.91 -2.13 1.08
N ASP A 220 -9.19 -0.87 1.40
CA ASP A 220 -10.48 -0.20 1.21
C ASP A 220 -10.65 0.25 -0.25
N TYR A 221 -10.63 -0.70 -1.19
CA TYR A 221 -10.56 -0.44 -2.62
C TYR A 221 -11.75 0.38 -3.16
N GLN A 222 -12.96 0.15 -2.66
CA GLN A 222 -14.16 0.89 -3.10
C GLN A 222 -14.08 2.38 -2.75
N ASP A 223 -13.62 2.71 -1.54
CA ASP A 223 -13.50 4.12 -1.13
C ASP A 223 -12.25 4.79 -1.72
N ALA A 224 -11.17 4.03 -1.94
CA ALA A 224 -10.03 4.49 -2.71
C ALA A 224 -10.43 4.88 -4.14
N LEU A 225 -11.28 4.07 -4.80
CA LEU A 225 -11.79 4.34 -6.14
C LEU A 225 -12.57 5.67 -6.21
N LYS A 226 -13.45 5.93 -5.23
CA LYS A 226 -14.19 7.20 -5.14
C LYS A 226 -13.26 8.41 -5.04
N ASP A 227 -12.23 8.30 -4.19
CA ASP A 227 -11.25 9.37 -4.02
C ASP A 227 -10.43 9.60 -5.30
N TYR A 228 -9.97 8.55 -5.98
CA TYR A 228 -9.26 8.70 -7.25
C TYR A 228 -10.16 9.28 -8.36
N ASN A 229 -11.44 8.91 -8.40
CA ASN A 229 -12.40 9.51 -9.34
C ASN A 229 -12.52 11.01 -9.11
N LYS A 230 -12.66 11.45 -7.85
CA LYS A 230 -12.72 12.88 -7.50
C LYS A 230 -11.42 13.61 -7.82
N ALA A 231 -10.26 13.00 -7.54
CA ALA A 231 -8.97 13.58 -7.89
C ALA A 231 -8.83 13.81 -9.42
N LEU A 232 -9.28 12.84 -10.23
CA LEU A 232 -9.22 12.92 -11.69
C LEU A 232 -10.32 13.78 -12.31
N GLU A 233 -11.44 14.00 -11.60
CA GLU A 233 -12.45 15.01 -11.97
C GLU A 233 -11.85 16.41 -11.90
N TYR A 234 -11.12 16.73 -10.82
CA TYR A 234 -10.45 18.02 -10.67
C TYR A 234 -9.21 18.17 -11.54
N LYS A 235 -8.42 17.09 -11.73
CA LYS A 235 -7.22 17.13 -12.59
C LYS A 235 -7.08 15.83 -13.41
N PRO A 236 -7.66 15.77 -14.63
CA PRO A 236 -7.71 14.55 -15.44
C PRO A 236 -6.36 14.01 -15.94
N GLY A 237 -5.31 14.83 -15.93
CA GLY A 237 -3.97 14.51 -16.47
C GLY A 237 -3.01 13.87 -15.47
N LEU A 238 -3.48 13.47 -14.29
CA LEU A 238 -2.62 12.89 -13.25
C LEU A 238 -2.27 11.43 -13.56
N VAL A 239 -1.13 11.22 -14.22
CA VAL A 239 -0.61 9.89 -14.59
C VAL A 239 -0.52 8.96 -13.38
N LEU A 240 0.08 9.41 -12.27
CA LEU A 240 0.18 8.60 -11.04
C LEU A 240 -1.20 8.21 -10.46
N CYS A 241 -2.18 9.11 -10.54
CA CYS A 241 -3.53 8.84 -10.07
C CYS A 241 -4.24 7.82 -10.96
N LEU A 242 -4.07 7.91 -12.29
CA LEU A 242 -4.60 6.92 -13.25
C LEU A 242 -4.02 5.53 -12.97
N ILE A 243 -2.71 5.44 -12.75
CA ILE A 243 -2.05 4.17 -12.43
C ILE A 243 -2.55 3.59 -11.10
N ASN A 244 -2.65 4.40 -10.06
CA ASN A 244 -3.15 3.92 -8.76
C ASN A 244 -4.64 3.53 -8.82
N ARG A 245 -5.46 4.26 -9.58
CA ARG A 245 -6.85 3.90 -9.82
C ARG A 245 -6.96 2.60 -10.63
N GLY A 246 -6.10 2.42 -11.63
CA GLY A 246 -5.99 1.18 -12.39
C GLY A 246 -5.69 -0.02 -11.49
N ILE A 247 -4.74 0.11 -10.56
CA ILE A 247 -4.45 -0.94 -9.55
C ILE A 247 -5.68 -1.24 -8.70
N VAL A 248 -6.40 -0.22 -8.22
CA VAL A 248 -7.63 -0.42 -7.45
C VAL A 248 -8.69 -1.14 -8.27
N LYS A 249 -8.89 -0.77 -9.53
CA LYS A 249 -9.84 -1.44 -10.43
C LYS A 249 -9.48 -2.89 -10.68
N ILE A 250 -8.19 -3.22 -10.83
CA ILE A 250 -7.70 -4.61 -10.91
C ILE A 250 -8.12 -5.40 -9.67
N ASN A 251 -7.91 -4.85 -8.46
CA ASN A 251 -8.30 -5.52 -7.21
C ASN A 251 -9.83 -5.67 -7.07
N LEU A 252 -10.60 -4.84 -7.76
CA LEU A 252 -12.05 -4.94 -7.87
C LEU A 252 -12.52 -5.79 -9.06
N ASN A 253 -11.61 -6.47 -9.76
CA ASN A 253 -11.85 -7.25 -10.98
C ASN A 253 -12.39 -6.45 -12.18
N ASP A 254 -12.32 -5.11 -12.15
CA ASP A 254 -12.63 -4.23 -13.28
C ASP A 254 -11.43 -4.08 -14.22
N TYR A 255 -11.09 -5.17 -14.91
CA TYR A 255 -9.98 -5.19 -15.89
C TYR A 255 -10.20 -4.21 -17.05
N LYS A 256 -11.45 -4.01 -17.48
CA LYS A 256 -11.79 -3.09 -18.58
C LYS A 256 -11.52 -1.64 -18.20
N GLY A 257 -11.97 -1.22 -17.02
CA GLY A 257 -11.71 0.13 -16.51
C GLY A 257 -10.23 0.35 -16.18
N ALA A 258 -9.51 -0.68 -15.72
CA ALA A 258 -8.07 -0.60 -15.49
C ALA A 258 -7.29 -0.43 -16.80
N MET A 259 -7.69 -1.15 -17.86
CA MET A 259 -7.13 -1.03 -19.21
C MET A 259 -7.26 0.41 -19.74
N GLN A 260 -8.43 1.03 -19.57
CA GLN A 260 -8.66 2.43 -19.97
C GLN A 260 -7.73 3.40 -19.25
N ASP A 261 -7.54 3.23 -17.95
CA ASP A 261 -6.67 4.09 -17.15
C ASP A 261 -5.20 3.93 -17.55
N CYS A 262 -4.74 2.70 -17.80
CA CYS A 262 -3.38 2.44 -18.27
C CYS A 262 -3.15 3.03 -19.66
N ASN A 263 -4.10 2.86 -20.60
CA ASN A 263 -4.00 3.44 -21.94
C ASN A 263 -3.96 4.97 -21.90
N LYS A 264 -4.77 5.59 -21.04
CA LYS A 264 -4.74 7.05 -20.84
C LYS A 264 -3.42 7.50 -20.22
N ALA A 265 -2.90 6.77 -19.24
CA ALA A 265 -1.60 7.06 -18.62
C ALA A 265 -0.45 6.98 -19.64
N ILE A 266 -0.44 5.95 -20.50
CA ILE A 266 0.55 5.80 -21.59
C ILE A 266 0.41 6.92 -22.62
N ALA A 267 -0.81 7.30 -23.00
CA ALA A 267 -1.03 8.40 -23.93
C ALA A 267 -0.53 9.75 -23.38
N LEU A 268 -0.68 9.98 -22.07
CA LEU A 268 -0.18 11.19 -21.41
C LEU A 268 1.33 11.17 -21.18
N LYS A 269 1.89 10.00 -20.86
CA LYS A 269 3.33 9.82 -20.58
C LYS A 269 3.83 8.49 -21.16
N PRO A 270 4.25 8.48 -22.44
CA PRO A 270 4.64 7.25 -23.16
C PRO A 270 5.89 6.54 -22.63
N ASP A 271 6.71 7.22 -21.81
CA ASP A 271 7.92 6.72 -21.16
C ASP A 271 7.68 6.25 -19.71
N PHE A 272 6.42 6.15 -19.26
CA PHE A 272 6.09 5.72 -17.91
C PHE A 272 6.03 4.20 -17.77
N ALA A 273 7.12 3.59 -17.30
CA ALA A 273 7.29 2.14 -17.18
C ALA A 273 6.19 1.45 -16.36
N GLU A 274 5.77 2.06 -15.25
CA GLU A 274 4.71 1.57 -14.36
C GLU A 274 3.37 1.39 -15.10
N ALA A 275 3.08 2.23 -16.10
CA ALA A 275 1.86 2.12 -16.88
C ALA A 275 1.84 0.86 -17.77
N TYR A 276 2.97 0.53 -18.41
CA TYR A 276 3.10 -0.69 -19.19
C TYR A 276 3.07 -1.92 -18.29
N ASN A 277 3.77 -1.92 -17.15
CA ASN A 277 3.71 -3.03 -16.20
C ASN A 277 2.27 -3.30 -15.74
N ASN A 278 1.52 -2.26 -15.38
CA ASN A 278 0.12 -2.43 -14.95
C ASN A 278 -0.78 -2.90 -16.09
N ARG A 279 -0.60 -2.39 -17.31
CA ARG A 279 -1.36 -2.86 -18.48
C ARG A 279 -1.03 -4.32 -18.80
N GLY A 280 0.24 -4.71 -18.70
CA GLY A 280 0.68 -6.10 -18.81
C GLY A 280 -0.01 -7.00 -17.78
N TYR A 281 -0.15 -6.53 -16.54
CA TYR A 281 -0.90 -7.24 -15.50
C TYR A 281 -2.38 -7.41 -15.86
N VAL A 282 -3.01 -6.38 -16.44
CA VAL A 282 -4.38 -6.47 -16.94
C VAL A 282 -4.49 -7.50 -18.06
N TYR A 283 -3.58 -7.49 -19.05
CA TYR A 283 -3.57 -8.50 -20.11
C TYR A 283 -3.40 -9.92 -19.58
N TYR A 284 -2.50 -10.12 -18.61
CA TYR A 284 -2.31 -11.40 -17.94
C TYR A 284 -3.58 -11.89 -17.25
N GLY A 285 -4.27 -11.01 -16.49
CA GLY A 285 -5.55 -11.34 -15.86
C GLY A 285 -6.68 -11.67 -16.84
N LEU A 286 -6.63 -11.11 -18.05
CA LEU A 286 -7.56 -11.42 -19.15
C LEU A 286 -7.15 -12.68 -19.96
N GLY A 287 -6.02 -13.31 -19.64
CA GLY A 287 -5.50 -14.47 -20.35
C GLY A 287 -4.72 -14.17 -21.63
N ASP A 288 -4.54 -12.90 -22.01
CA ASP A 288 -3.68 -12.51 -23.14
C ASP A 288 -2.22 -12.42 -22.70
N ILE A 289 -1.62 -13.60 -22.49
CA ILE A 289 -0.26 -13.72 -21.96
C ILE A 289 0.78 -13.12 -22.93
N LYS A 290 0.51 -13.15 -24.24
CA LYS A 290 1.44 -12.60 -25.26
C LYS A 290 1.51 -11.08 -25.18
N SER A 291 0.37 -10.40 -25.12
CA SER A 291 0.33 -8.94 -24.95
C SER A 291 0.91 -8.51 -23.61
N ALA A 292 0.69 -9.31 -22.55
CA ALA A 292 1.30 -9.07 -21.24
C ALA A 292 2.84 -9.04 -21.32
N ILE A 293 3.46 -10.03 -21.97
CA ILE A 293 4.92 -10.11 -22.13
C ILE A 293 5.45 -8.90 -22.92
N LEU A 294 4.76 -8.47 -23.98
CA LEU A 294 5.17 -7.29 -24.77
C LEU A 294 5.21 -6.02 -23.91
N ASP A 295 4.20 -5.82 -23.07
CA ASP A 295 4.13 -4.67 -22.17
C ASP A 295 5.17 -4.75 -21.04
N TYR A 296 5.42 -5.93 -20.46
CA TYR A 296 6.49 -6.11 -19.49
C TYR A 296 7.88 -5.87 -20.11
N ASN A 297 8.10 -6.32 -21.35
CA ASN A 297 9.32 -6.00 -22.09
C ASN A 297 9.51 -4.49 -22.26
N LYS A 298 8.44 -3.77 -22.59
CA LYS A 298 8.48 -2.31 -22.72
C LYS A 298 8.75 -1.63 -21.38
N ALA A 299 8.15 -2.10 -20.29
CA ALA A 299 8.39 -1.60 -18.94
C ALA A 299 9.87 -1.78 -18.53
N ILE A 300 10.43 -2.97 -18.75
CA ILE A 300 11.84 -3.29 -18.46
C ILE A 300 12.79 -2.47 -19.33
N LEU A 301 12.45 -2.27 -20.61
CA LEU A 301 13.25 -1.42 -21.51
C LEU A 301 13.31 0.04 -21.02
N LEU A 302 12.19 0.57 -20.53
CA LEU A 302 12.10 1.93 -20.01
C LEU A 302 12.76 2.07 -18.63
N LYS A 303 12.67 1.03 -17.80
CA LYS A 303 13.22 1.00 -16.44
C LYS A 303 13.87 -0.37 -16.18
N PRO A 304 15.17 -0.53 -16.50
CA PRO A 304 15.88 -1.81 -16.35
C PRO A 304 15.96 -2.33 -14.92
N GLU A 305 15.83 -1.46 -13.91
CA GLU A 305 15.85 -1.79 -12.48
C GLU A 305 14.44 -2.01 -11.90
N PHE A 306 13.45 -2.37 -12.74
CA PHE A 306 12.07 -2.54 -12.30
C PHE A 306 11.77 -4.01 -11.90
N ALA A 307 12.04 -4.36 -10.65
CA ALA A 307 11.88 -5.71 -10.12
C ALA A 307 10.49 -6.32 -10.39
N ASP A 308 9.41 -5.58 -10.08
CA ASP A 308 8.03 -6.02 -10.31
C ASP A 308 7.77 -6.44 -11.78
N ALA A 309 8.35 -5.72 -12.75
CA ALA A 309 8.16 -6.04 -14.17
C ALA A 309 8.83 -7.36 -14.55
N TYR A 310 9.99 -7.67 -14.00
CA TYR A 310 10.60 -9.00 -14.16
C TYR A 310 9.76 -10.08 -13.49
N ASN A 311 9.34 -9.89 -12.24
CA ASN A 311 8.50 -10.87 -11.56
C ASN A 311 7.20 -11.15 -12.34
N ASN A 312 6.53 -10.11 -12.83
CA ASN A 312 5.28 -10.25 -13.58
C ASN A 312 5.50 -10.91 -14.95
N ARG A 313 6.61 -10.62 -15.63
CA ARG A 313 6.99 -11.33 -16.86
C ARG A 313 7.33 -12.80 -16.59
N GLY A 314 7.96 -13.10 -15.45
CA GLY A 314 8.20 -14.46 -14.98
C GLY A 314 6.90 -15.26 -14.80
N LEU A 315 5.90 -14.66 -14.15
CA LEU A 315 4.55 -15.25 -14.01
C LEU A 315 3.88 -15.49 -15.38
N ALA A 316 4.07 -14.56 -16.33
CA ALA A 316 3.58 -14.74 -17.70
C ALA A 316 4.27 -15.90 -18.43
N TYR A 317 5.60 -16.03 -18.32
CA TYR A 317 6.32 -17.18 -18.88
C TYR A 317 5.94 -18.50 -18.23
N GLU A 318 5.68 -18.51 -16.92
CA GLU A 318 5.15 -19.68 -16.22
C GLU A 318 3.79 -20.11 -16.78
N GLY A 319 2.90 -19.16 -17.09
CA GLY A 319 1.62 -19.41 -17.76
C GLY A 319 1.75 -20.00 -19.17
N LEU A 320 2.89 -19.80 -19.84
CA LEU A 320 3.24 -20.46 -21.11
C LEU A 320 4.02 -21.77 -20.92
N SER A 321 4.16 -22.26 -19.69
CA SER A 321 5.02 -23.40 -19.34
C SER A 321 6.51 -23.21 -19.69
N ASN A 322 6.95 -21.98 -19.97
CA ASN A 322 8.35 -21.66 -20.24
C ASN A 322 9.08 -21.37 -18.92
N MET A 323 9.34 -22.43 -18.15
CA MET A 323 9.94 -22.33 -16.82
C MET A 323 11.35 -21.75 -16.84
N LYS A 324 12.12 -21.97 -17.92
CA LYS A 324 13.49 -21.45 -18.04
C LYS A 324 13.51 -19.91 -18.06
N SER A 325 12.63 -19.30 -18.86
CA SER A 325 12.49 -17.84 -18.90
C SER A 325 11.90 -17.30 -17.60
N ALA A 326 10.96 -18.02 -16.97
CA ALA A 326 10.40 -17.64 -15.68
C ALA A 326 11.49 -17.58 -14.58
N ILE A 327 12.31 -18.62 -14.45
CA ILE A 327 13.42 -18.68 -13.48
C ILE A 327 14.43 -17.55 -13.70
N PHE A 328 14.75 -17.24 -14.96
CA PHE A 328 15.65 -16.13 -15.29
C PHE A 328 15.08 -14.80 -14.79
N ASP A 329 13.81 -14.51 -15.10
CA ASP A 329 13.16 -13.26 -14.70
C ASP A 329 12.97 -13.15 -13.19
N TYR A 330 12.55 -14.22 -12.52
CA TYR A 330 12.50 -14.23 -11.06
C TYR A 330 13.87 -13.99 -10.44
N SER A 331 14.94 -14.52 -11.03
CA SER A 331 16.31 -14.28 -10.55
C SER A 331 16.75 -12.83 -10.74
N GLN A 332 16.37 -12.17 -11.85
CA GLN A 332 16.60 -10.74 -12.04
C GLN A 332 15.82 -9.91 -11.02
N SER A 333 14.55 -10.25 -10.77
CA SER A 333 13.74 -9.58 -9.76
C SER A 333 14.36 -9.71 -8.35
N ILE A 334 14.86 -10.89 -7.98
CA ILE A 334 15.54 -11.14 -6.70
C ILE A 334 16.86 -10.37 -6.60
N LEU A 335 17.59 -10.23 -7.70
CA LEU A 335 18.84 -9.45 -7.72
C LEU A 335 18.58 -7.98 -7.39
N LEU A 336 17.47 -7.44 -7.91
CA LEU A 336 17.05 -6.05 -7.66
C LEU A 336 16.45 -5.86 -6.27
N GLU A 337 15.63 -6.82 -5.80
CA GLU A 337 14.93 -6.75 -4.51
C GLU A 337 15.12 -8.05 -3.70
N PRO A 338 16.28 -8.24 -3.04
CA PRO A 338 16.65 -9.52 -2.41
C PRO A 338 15.91 -9.82 -1.09
N ASN A 339 15.06 -8.92 -0.61
CA ASN A 339 14.38 -9.04 0.68
C ASN A 339 12.87 -9.30 0.55
N ILE A 340 12.40 -9.73 -0.62
CA ILE A 340 10.97 -10.02 -0.85
C ILE A 340 10.76 -11.54 -0.90
N ALA A 341 10.10 -12.09 0.13
CA ALA A 341 9.83 -13.52 0.25
C ALA A 341 9.07 -14.10 -0.95
N LYS A 342 8.08 -13.36 -1.47
CA LYS A 342 7.27 -13.76 -2.63
C LYS A 342 8.10 -14.11 -3.87
N LEU A 343 9.20 -13.39 -4.12
CA LEU A 343 10.03 -13.63 -5.30
C LEU A 343 10.76 -14.99 -5.22
N TYR A 344 11.28 -15.32 -4.04
CA TYR A 344 11.89 -16.63 -3.79
C TYR A 344 10.84 -17.75 -3.87
N ASN A 345 9.65 -17.56 -3.29
CA ASN A 345 8.57 -18.54 -3.42
C ASN A 345 8.19 -18.82 -4.88
N ASN A 346 8.06 -17.77 -5.71
CA ASN A 346 7.76 -17.90 -7.13
C ASN A 346 8.87 -18.66 -7.89
N ARG A 347 10.14 -18.33 -7.63
CA ARG A 347 11.26 -19.05 -8.25
C ARG A 347 11.37 -20.49 -7.77
N GLY A 348 11.11 -20.73 -6.48
CA GLY A 348 11.03 -22.07 -5.90
C GLY A 348 9.96 -22.93 -6.57
N ASN A 349 8.77 -22.37 -6.80
CA ASN A 349 7.70 -23.04 -7.55
C ASN A 349 8.14 -23.42 -8.97
N ALA A 350 8.83 -22.51 -9.67
CA ALA A 350 9.35 -22.79 -11.00
C ALA A 350 10.43 -23.88 -10.99
N TYR A 351 11.36 -23.86 -10.01
CA TYR A 351 12.34 -24.94 -9.84
C TYR A 351 11.69 -26.28 -9.56
N PHE A 352 10.68 -26.31 -8.69
CA PHE A 352 9.93 -27.52 -8.35
C PHE A 352 9.28 -28.12 -9.60
N LYS A 353 8.62 -27.30 -10.43
CA LYS A 353 8.00 -27.74 -11.70
C LYS A 353 9.01 -28.28 -12.72
N THR A 354 10.25 -27.80 -12.69
CA THR A 354 11.35 -28.35 -13.53
C THR A 354 12.04 -29.59 -12.94
N GLY A 355 11.57 -30.09 -11.79
CA GLY A 355 12.17 -31.23 -11.10
C GLY A 355 13.42 -30.89 -10.28
N ASN A 356 13.83 -29.62 -10.22
CA ASN A 356 14.94 -29.17 -9.38
C ASN A 356 14.48 -28.92 -7.94
N VAL A 357 14.06 -30.00 -7.26
CA VAL A 357 13.43 -29.95 -5.94
C VAL A 357 14.37 -29.38 -4.87
N LYS A 358 15.69 -29.64 -4.98
CA LYS A 358 16.69 -29.10 -4.03
C LYS A 358 16.78 -27.57 -4.10
N SER A 359 16.87 -27.00 -5.30
CA SER A 359 16.86 -25.54 -5.46
C SER A 359 15.53 -24.92 -5.02
N ALA A 360 14.41 -25.61 -5.24
CA ALA A 360 13.12 -25.16 -4.75
C ALA A 360 13.10 -25.02 -3.22
N ILE A 361 13.58 -26.04 -2.49
CA ILE A 361 13.64 -26.01 -1.02
C ILE A 361 14.53 -24.86 -0.52
N ILE A 362 15.70 -24.62 -1.14
CA ILE A 362 16.58 -23.50 -0.78
C ILE A 362 15.86 -22.15 -0.92
N ASP A 363 15.12 -21.96 -2.00
CA ASP A 363 14.35 -20.74 -2.22
C ASP A 363 13.17 -20.63 -1.23
N TYR A 364 12.47 -21.72 -0.94
CA TYR A 364 11.42 -21.71 0.09
C TYR A 364 11.96 -21.42 1.49
N ASP A 365 13.12 -21.96 1.85
CA ASP A 365 13.80 -21.67 3.11
C ASP A 365 14.14 -20.18 3.21
N LYS A 366 14.62 -19.59 2.12
CA LYS A 366 14.92 -18.15 2.07
C LYS A 366 13.64 -17.30 2.16
N ALA A 367 12.57 -17.70 1.50
CA ALA A 367 11.26 -17.04 1.61
C ALA A 367 10.72 -17.09 3.05
N ILE A 368 10.78 -18.24 3.72
CA ILE A 368 10.38 -18.40 5.13
C ILE A 368 11.25 -17.58 6.07
N LEU A 369 12.56 -17.49 5.81
CA LEU A 369 13.46 -16.65 6.61
C LEU A 369 13.09 -15.17 6.51
N LEU A 370 12.67 -14.70 5.34
CA LEU A 370 12.28 -13.31 5.09
C LEU A 370 10.88 -13.00 5.63
N GLU A 371 9.94 -13.92 5.47
CA GLU A 371 8.56 -13.77 5.92
C GLU A 371 8.05 -15.06 6.59
N PRO A 372 8.28 -15.24 7.91
CA PRO A 372 7.90 -16.45 8.64
C PRO A 372 6.39 -16.71 8.71
N GLU A 373 5.55 -15.72 8.37
CA GLU A 373 4.09 -15.83 8.37
C GLU A 373 3.52 -16.18 7.00
N PHE A 374 4.37 -16.35 5.97
CA PHE A 374 3.92 -16.65 4.62
C PHE A 374 3.50 -18.13 4.46
N ALA A 375 2.26 -18.42 4.86
CA ALA A 375 1.71 -19.78 4.93
C ALA A 375 1.83 -20.60 3.63
N GLU A 376 1.71 -19.95 2.46
CA GLU A 376 1.79 -20.62 1.16
C GLU A 376 3.18 -21.25 0.92
N THR A 377 4.25 -20.60 1.36
CA THR A 377 5.61 -21.14 1.22
C THR A 377 5.82 -22.42 2.03
N TYR A 378 5.22 -22.53 3.21
CA TYR A 378 5.25 -23.78 3.97
C TYR A 378 4.53 -24.91 3.23
N ILE A 379 3.38 -24.63 2.60
CA ILE A 379 2.70 -25.64 1.78
C ILE A 379 3.62 -26.11 0.63
N ASN A 380 4.22 -25.16 -0.10
CA ASN A 380 5.08 -25.47 -1.24
C ASN A 380 6.35 -26.24 -0.82
N ARG A 381 6.97 -25.87 0.31
CA ARG A 381 8.11 -26.59 0.89
C ARG A 381 7.71 -27.98 1.39
N GLY A 382 6.53 -28.12 1.97
CA GLY A 382 5.98 -29.40 2.41
C GLY A 382 5.81 -30.37 1.24
N ILE A 383 5.24 -29.90 0.13
CA ILE A 383 5.09 -30.69 -1.11
C ILE A 383 6.47 -31.08 -1.67
N ALA A 384 7.43 -30.16 -1.67
CA ALA A 384 8.79 -30.45 -2.11
C ALA A 384 9.50 -31.48 -1.22
N ASN A 385 9.33 -31.39 0.09
CA ASN A 385 9.86 -32.36 1.04
C ASN A 385 9.23 -33.74 0.88
N GLU A 386 7.91 -33.81 0.64
CA GLU A 386 7.20 -35.05 0.34
C GLU A 386 7.75 -35.72 -0.92
N GLY A 387 8.01 -34.96 -1.99
CA GLY A 387 8.64 -35.45 -3.22
C GLY A 387 10.06 -36.01 -3.02
N LEU A 388 10.78 -35.60 -1.96
CA LEU A 388 12.07 -36.18 -1.58
C LEU A 388 11.96 -37.32 -0.56
N GLY A 389 10.75 -37.69 -0.13
CA GLY A 389 10.51 -38.69 0.91
C GLY A 389 10.73 -38.18 2.34
N ASN A 390 10.93 -36.87 2.53
CA ASN A 390 11.11 -36.24 3.84
C ASN A 390 9.77 -36.01 4.56
N LEU A 391 9.03 -37.09 4.80
CA LEU A 391 7.63 -37.05 5.28
C LEU A 391 7.47 -36.30 6.62
N LYS A 392 8.46 -36.40 7.53
CA LYS A 392 8.43 -35.68 8.82
C LYS A 392 8.50 -34.16 8.62
N SER A 393 9.37 -33.69 7.73
CA SER A 393 9.51 -32.26 7.42
C SER A 393 8.27 -31.75 6.70
N ALA A 394 7.71 -32.53 5.77
CA ALA A 394 6.45 -32.21 5.11
C ALA A 394 5.29 -32.05 6.11
N MET A 395 5.16 -32.97 7.07
CA MET A 395 4.14 -32.89 8.11
C MET A 395 4.30 -31.63 8.98
N PHE A 396 5.53 -31.30 9.36
CA PHE A 396 5.82 -30.07 10.11
C PHE A 396 5.38 -28.83 9.34
N ASP A 397 5.73 -28.77 8.05
CA ASP A 397 5.41 -27.64 7.18
C ASP A 397 3.89 -27.47 6.99
N TYR A 398 3.16 -28.55 6.72
CA TYR A 398 1.70 -28.48 6.61
C TYR A 398 1.02 -28.07 7.93
N ASN A 399 1.50 -28.57 9.07
CA ASN A 399 1.01 -28.13 10.38
C ASN A 399 1.26 -26.64 10.60
N LYS A 400 2.44 -26.13 10.21
CA LYS A 400 2.77 -24.72 10.33
C LYS A 400 1.91 -23.86 9.41
N ALA A 401 1.69 -24.29 8.17
CA ALA A 401 0.80 -23.61 7.23
C ALA A 401 -0.63 -23.49 7.76
N ILE A 402 -1.17 -24.54 8.38
CA ILE A 402 -2.51 -24.54 8.99
C ILE A 402 -2.55 -23.65 10.24
N GLN A 403 -1.48 -23.62 11.04
CA GLN A 403 -1.38 -22.71 12.18
C GLN A 403 -1.44 -21.24 11.73
N LEU A 404 -0.73 -20.89 10.66
CA LEU A 404 -0.66 -19.54 10.12
C LEU A 404 -1.97 -19.15 9.38
N ASN A 405 -2.56 -20.08 8.64
CA ASN A 405 -3.82 -19.88 7.94
C ASN A 405 -4.78 -21.07 8.16
N PRO A 406 -5.59 -21.03 9.24
CA PRO A 406 -6.54 -22.09 9.57
C PRO A 406 -7.66 -22.31 8.54
N LYS A 407 -7.81 -21.40 7.57
CA LYS A 407 -8.80 -21.49 6.49
C LYS A 407 -8.20 -21.99 5.17
N SER A 408 -6.93 -22.38 5.15
CA SER A 408 -6.25 -22.86 3.95
C SER A 408 -6.70 -24.27 3.58
N THR A 409 -7.67 -24.37 2.68
CA THR A 409 -8.15 -25.66 2.13
C THR A 409 -7.01 -26.45 1.48
N LYS A 410 -6.08 -25.77 0.78
CA LYS A 410 -4.89 -26.40 0.18
C LYS A 410 -4.03 -27.09 1.23
N ALA A 411 -3.79 -26.46 2.38
CA ALA A 411 -2.95 -27.04 3.43
C ALA A 411 -3.57 -28.31 4.04
N TYR A 412 -4.89 -28.31 4.29
CA TYR A 412 -5.59 -29.51 4.74
C TYR A 412 -5.58 -30.62 3.69
N ASN A 413 -5.80 -30.31 2.42
CA ASN A 413 -5.71 -31.29 1.33
C ASN A 413 -4.31 -31.92 1.25
N SER A 414 -3.25 -31.10 1.27
CA SER A 414 -1.87 -31.60 1.22
C SER A 414 -1.53 -32.46 2.45
N ARG A 415 -1.95 -32.05 3.65
CA ARG A 415 -1.74 -32.85 4.87
C ARG A 415 -2.54 -34.15 4.85
N CYS A 416 -3.77 -34.12 4.33
CA CYS A 416 -4.62 -35.29 4.14
C CYS A 416 -3.93 -36.33 3.25
N LEU A 417 -3.39 -35.91 2.10
CA LEU A 417 -2.65 -36.79 1.18
C LEU A 417 -1.43 -37.42 1.87
N LEU A 418 -0.65 -36.62 2.59
CA LEU A 418 0.48 -37.12 3.35
C LEU A 418 0.06 -38.15 4.40
N LYS A 419 -1.07 -37.92 5.09
CA LYS A 419 -1.61 -38.85 6.10
C LYS A 419 -2.10 -40.16 5.49
N ILE A 420 -2.71 -40.13 4.30
CA ILE A 420 -3.03 -41.34 3.53
C ILE A 420 -1.75 -42.13 3.26
N ASN A 421 -0.70 -41.45 2.79
CA ASN A 421 0.61 -42.06 2.52
C ASN A 421 1.26 -42.68 3.78
N THR A 422 1.07 -42.05 4.95
CA THR A 422 1.55 -42.58 6.24
C THR A 422 0.56 -43.53 6.94
N LYS A 423 -0.54 -43.92 6.28
CA LYS A 423 -1.60 -44.79 6.80
C LYS A 423 -2.38 -44.25 8.01
N ASP A 424 -2.36 -42.94 8.25
CA ASP A 424 -3.20 -42.26 9.23
C ASP A 424 -4.56 -41.90 8.59
N ILE A 425 -5.40 -42.92 8.40
CA ILE A 425 -6.68 -42.78 7.68
C ILE A 425 -7.69 -41.93 8.47
N SER A 426 -7.71 -42.04 9.80
CA SER A 426 -8.61 -41.24 10.64
C SER A 426 -8.22 -39.76 10.64
N GLY A 427 -6.91 -39.46 10.74
CA GLY A 427 -6.40 -38.10 10.62
C GLY A 427 -6.61 -37.49 9.25
N ALA A 428 -6.51 -38.29 8.17
CA ALA A 428 -6.81 -37.86 6.80
C ALA A 428 -8.30 -37.52 6.63
N LEU A 429 -9.19 -38.36 7.16
CA LEU A 429 -10.64 -38.12 7.12
C LEU A 429 -11.04 -36.82 7.85
N ASN A 430 -10.40 -36.51 8.97
CA ASN A 430 -10.64 -35.24 9.67
C ASN A 430 -10.23 -34.03 8.81
N ASP A 431 -9.00 -34.05 8.26
CA ASP A 431 -8.49 -32.95 7.44
C ASP A 431 -9.37 -32.69 6.21
N ILE A 432 -9.81 -33.75 5.53
CA ILE A 432 -10.63 -33.59 4.33
C ILE A 432 -12.04 -33.08 4.64
N ASN A 433 -12.61 -33.47 5.78
CA ASN A 433 -13.91 -32.93 6.22
C ASN A 433 -13.81 -31.43 6.53
N ILE A 434 -12.71 -30.98 7.14
CA ILE A 434 -12.45 -29.56 7.35
C ILE A 434 -12.30 -28.85 6.00
N ALA A 435 -11.53 -29.41 5.07
CA ALA A 435 -11.34 -28.85 3.73
C ALA A 435 -12.67 -28.67 2.97
N ILE A 436 -13.56 -29.66 3.03
CA ILE A 436 -14.91 -29.59 2.42
C ILE A 436 -15.78 -28.55 3.12
N THR A 437 -15.70 -28.45 4.45
CA THR A 437 -16.44 -27.42 5.21
C THR A 437 -16.00 -26.01 4.82
N LEU A 438 -14.70 -25.82 4.56
CA LEU A 438 -14.13 -24.54 4.15
C LEU A 438 -14.43 -24.21 2.67
N SER A 439 -14.42 -25.21 1.79
CA SER A 439 -14.70 -25.04 0.35
C SER A 439 -15.65 -26.16 -0.14
N PRO A 440 -16.98 -25.98 0.00
CA PRO A 440 -17.97 -27.01 -0.34
C PRO A 440 -18.06 -27.34 -1.84
N ASP A 441 -17.49 -26.50 -2.70
CA ASP A 441 -17.43 -26.61 -4.16
C ASP A 441 -16.10 -27.23 -4.66
N ASN A 442 -15.23 -27.69 -3.76
CA ASN A 442 -13.97 -28.31 -4.13
C ASN A 442 -14.13 -29.79 -4.54
N ALA A 443 -14.24 -30.04 -5.85
CA ALA A 443 -14.39 -31.38 -6.42
C ALA A 443 -13.30 -32.37 -5.96
N GLU A 444 -12.06 -31.91 -5.86
CA GLU A 444 -10.90 -32.72 -5.48
C GLU A 444 -11.01 -33.20 -4.02
N ALA A 445 -11.54 -32.37 -3.13
CA ALA A 445 -11.71 -32.74 -1.73
C ALA A 445 -12.71 -33.90 -1.55
N TYR A 446 -13.81 -33.91 -2.32
CA TYR A 446 -14.74 -35.05 -2.33
C TYR A 446 -14.12 -36.29 -2.95
N SER A 447 -13.30 -36.16 -4.00
CA SER A 447 -12.55 -37.29 -4.56
C SER A 447 -11.65 -37.94 -3.51
N TYR A 448 -10.88 -37.15 -2.75
CA TYR A 448 -10.04 -37.65 -1.67
C TYR A 448 -10.84 -38.29 -0.54
N ARG A 449 -11.98 -37.70 -0.14
CA ARG A 449 -12.85 -38.32 0.87
C ARG A 449 -13.44 -39.64 0.39
N GLY A 450 -13.82 -39.75 -0.88
CA GLY A 450 -14.28 -40.99 -1.48
C GLY A 450 -13.21 -42.09 -1.43
N ILE A 451 -11.96 -41.77 -1.75
CA ILE A 451 -10.82 -42.71 -1.64
C ILE A 451 -10.60 -43.14 -0.19
N ILE A 452 -10.66 -42.21 0.77
CA ILE A 452 -10.53 -42.51 2.20
C ILE A 452 -11.66 -43.44 2.67
N LYS A 453 -12.90 -43.18 2.22
CA LYS A 453 -14.07 -44.01 2.52
C LYS A 453 -13.94 -45.43 1.97
N MET A 454 -13.41 -45.59 0.75
CA MET A 454 -13.04 -46.91 0.22
C MET A 454 -12.04 -47.64 1.13
N ALA A 455 -11.06 -46.93 1.68
CA ALA A 455 -10.04 -47.53 2.56
C ALA A 455 -10.61 -47.99 3.92
N ILE A 456 -11.66 -47.33 4.42
CA ILE A 456 -12.40 -47.76 5.63
C ILE A 456 -13.60 -48.68 5.32
N GLN A 457 -13.72 -49.14 4.08
CA GLN A 457 -14.78 -50.04 3.59
C GLN A 457 -16.20 -49.43 3.60
N ASP A 458 -16.31 -48.10 3.65
CA ASP A 458 -17.56 -47.36 3.41
C ASP A 458 -17.74 -47.13 1.90
N TYR A 459 -18.16 -48.18 1.19
CA TYR A 459 -18.31 -48.14 -0.27
C TYR A 459 -19.57 -47.38 -0.72
N GLU A 460 -20.61 -47.30 0.11
CA GLU A 460 -21.81 -46.50 -0.20
C GLU A 460 -21.47 -45.02 -0.11
N GLY A 461 -20.86 -44.60 1.01
CA GLY A 461 -20.43 -43.22 1.20
C GLY A 461 -19.34 -42.79 0.22
N SER A 462 -18.49 -43.70 -0.26
CA SER A 462 -17.49 -43.37 -1.30
C SER A 462 -18.16 -43.04 -2.63
N ILE A 463 -19.19 -43.80 -3.03
CA ILE A 463 -19.96 -43.54 -4.25
C ILE A 463 -20.67 -42.19 -4.17
N GLU A 464 -21.24 -41.83 -3.03
CA GLU A 464 -21.86 -40.50 -2.82
C GLU A 464 -20.85 -39.37 -3.05
N ASP A 465 -19.66 -39.47 -2.45
CA ASP A 465 -18.61 -38.46 -2.60
C ASP A 465 -18.08 -38.39 -4.04
N PHE A 466 -17.91 -39.54 -4.72
CA PHE A 466 -17.53 -39.55 -6.13
C PHE A 466 -18.63 -38.99 -7.04
N ASN A 467 -19.91 -39.25 -6.76
CA ASN A 467 -21.03 -38.64 -7.48
C ASN A 467 -20.98 -37.11 -7.36
N PHE A 468 -20.75 -36.59 -6.15
CA PHE A 468 -20.65 -35.17 -5.93
C PHE A 468 -19.40 -34.55 -6.60
N SER A 469 -18.25 -35.22 -6.50
CA SER A 469 -17.02 -34.83 -7.19
C SER A 469 -17.23 -34.73 -8.70
N LEU A 470 -17.85 -35.74 -9.33
CA LEU A 470 -18.13 -35.75 -10.77
C LEU A 470 -19.22 -34.74 -11.19
N LYS A 471 -20.12 -34.35 -10.29
CA LYS A 471 -21.05 -33.25 -10.55
C LYS A 471 -20.31 -31.92 -10.69
N LEU A 472 -19.25 -31.72 -9.89
CA LEU A 472 -18.42 -30.51 -9.92
C LEU A 472 -17.36 -30.57 -11.03
N ASN A 473 -16.77 -31.73 -11.27
CA ASN A 473 -15.80 -31.97 -12.34
C ASN A 473 -16.11 -33.27 -13.11
N PRO A 474 -16.90 -33.21 -14.20
CA PRO A 474 -17.27 -34.39 -14.98
C PRO A 474 -16.13 -35.06 -15.74
N ASN A 475 -14.95 -34.43 -15.82
CA ASN A 475 -13.80 -34.87 -16.62
C ASN A 475 -12.66 -35.40 -15.73
N ASP A 476 -12.96 -36.08 -14.63
CA ASP A 476 -11.97 -36.77 -13.81
C ASP A 476 -12.05 -38.29 -13.98
N ASN A 477 -11.20 -38.82 -14.86
CA ASN A 477 -11.13 -40.25 -15.18
C ASN A 477 -10.79 -41.12 -13.95
N ARG A 478 -10.00 -40.62 -13.00
CA ARG A 478 -9.62 -41.34 -11.77
C ARG A 478 -10.84 -41.54 -10.89
N VAL A 479 -11.73 -40.56 -10.83
CA VAL A 479 -12.95 -40.63 -10.01
C VAL A 479 -13.91 -41.65 -10.58
N TYR A 480 -14.13 -41.68 -11.90
CA TYR A 480 -14.89 -42.76 -12.54
C TYR A 480 -14.29 -44.13 -12.23
N TYR A 481 -12.96 -44.29 -12.38
CA TYR A 481 -12.29 -45.55 -12.09
C TYR A 481 -12.53 -46.03 -10.65
N ASN A 482 -12.34 -45.15 -9.67
CA ASN A 482 -12.50 -45.46 -8.24
C ASN A 482 -13.98 -45.70 -7.84
N ARG A 483 -14.91 -44.96 -8.44
CA ARG A 483 -16.35 -45.19 -8.25
C ARG A 483 -16.77 -46.55 -8.81
N GLY A 484 -16.23 -46.93 -9.97
CA GLY A 484 -16.46 -48.25 -10.56
C GLY A 484 -15.98 -49.40 -9.66
N ILE A 485 -14.82 -49.25 -9.01
CA ILE A 485 -14.34 -50.23 -8.01
C ILE A 485 -15.33 -50.34 -6.84
N SER A 486 -15.80 -49.22 -6.30
CA SER A 486 -16.75 -49.22 -5.17
C SER A 486 -18.07 -49.89 -5.56
N ARG A 487 -18.59 -49.62 -6.77
CA ARG A 487 -19.79 -50.25 -7.32
C ARG A 487 -19.64 -51.75 -7.51
N LEU A 488 -18.50 -52.21 -8.03
CA LEU A 488 -18.22 -53.64 -8.19
C LEU A 488 -18.30 -54.38 -6.85
N ILE A 489 -17.73 -53.81 -5.79
CA ILE A 489 -17.74 -54.40 -4.45
C ILE A 489 -19.16 -54.50 -3.90
N LEU A 490 -20.01 -53.51 -4.19
CA LEU A 490 -21.44 -53.53 -3.87
C LEU A 490 -22.29 -54.37 -4.84
N LYS A 491 -21.66 -55.12 -5.75
CA LYS A 491 -22.29 -55.98 -6.76
C LYS A 491 -23.12 -55.23 -7.83
N ASP A 492 -22.90 -53.93 -7.98
CA ASP A 492 -23.40 -53.15 -9.12
C ASP A 492 -22.40 -53.25 -10.30
N THR A 493 -22.35 -54.42 -10.92
CA THR A 493 -21.43 -54.70 -12.03
C THR A 493 -21.73 -53.82 -13.25
N ASN A 494 -23.00 -53.57 -13.55
CA ASN A 494 -23.40 -52.73 -14.68
C ASN A 494 -22.92 -51.28 -14.50
N GLY A 495 -23.19 -50.69 -13.34
CA GLY A 495 -22.73 -49.34 -13.03
C GLY A 495 -21.21 -49.23 -12.93
N ALA A 496 -20.51 -50.29 -12.50
CA ALA A 496 -19.05 -50.35 -12.52
C ALA A 496 -18.49 -50.34 -13.95
N CYS A 497 -19.09 -51.12 -14.85
CA CYS A 497 -18.71 -51.17 -16.26
C CYS A 497 -18.92 -49.84 -16.98
N ASP A 498 -20.01 -49.15 -16.72
CA ASP A 498 -20.28 -47.82 -17.30
C ASP A 498 -19.25 -46.79 -16.85
N ASP A 499 -18.86 -46.82 -15.58
CA ASP A 499 -17.84 -45.94 -15.03
C ASP A 499 -16.46 -46.22 -15.64
N TRP A 500 -16.05 -47.49 -15.75
CA TRP A 500 -14.77 -47.82 -16.38
C TRP A 500 -14.73 -47.48 -17.86
N LYS A 501 -15.83 -47.66 -18.60
CA LYS A 501 -15.91 -47.19 -20.01
C LYS A 501 -15.68 -45.68 -20.10
N LYS A 502 -16.37 -44.88 -19.28
CA LYS A 502 -16.16 -43.42 -19.22
C LYS A 502 -14.74 -43.05 -18.80
N SER A 503 -14.18 -43.74 -17.81
CA SER A 503 -12.79 -43.56 -17.39
C SER A 503 -11.81 -43.83 -18.54
N MET A 504 -12.03 -44.89 -19.33
CA MET A 504 -11.21 -45.25 -20.49
C MET A 504 -11.34 -44.24 -21.63
N GLU A 505 -12.57 -43.79 -21.93
CA GLU A 505 -12.83 -42.72 -22.92
C GLU A 505 -12.09 -41.43 -22.56
N GLN A 506 -11.92 -41.16 -21.27
CA GLN A 506 -11.16 -40.03 -20.75
C GLN A 506 -9.65 -40.33 -20.57
N GLY A 507 -9.13 -41.41 -21.17
CA GLY A 507 -7.70 -41.69 -21.30
C GLY A 507 -7.06 -42.47 -20.14
N ASN A 508 -7.84 -43.15 -19.29
CA ASN A 508 -7.30 -44.03 -18.26
C ASN A 508 -7.24 -45.49 -18.74
N ASP A 509 -6.08 -45.92 -19.24
CA ASP A 509 -5.85 -47.26 -19.78
C ASP A 509 -6.04 -48.38 -18.75
N ALA A 510 -5.87 -48.10 -17.44
CA ALA A 510 -6.07 -49.09 -16.39
C ALA A 510 -7.53 -49.58 -16.32
N ALA A 511 -8.48 -48.77 -16.78
CA ALA A 511 -9.88 -49.14 -16.86
C ALA A 511 -10.13 -50.26 -17.89
N SER A 512 -9.31 -50.37 -18.94
CA SER A 512 -9.46 -51.40 -19.97
C SER A 512 -9.32 -52.83 -19.43
N GLN A 513 -8.44 -53.03 -18.44
CA GLN A 513 -8.24 -54.31 -17.78
C GLN A 513 -9.48 -54.71 -16.97
N MET A 514 -10.05 -53.74 -16.22
CA MET A 514 -11.25 -53.97 -15.44
C MET A 514 -12.45 -54.31 -16.33
N ILE A 515 -12.61 -53.62 -17.47
CA ILE A 515 -13.69 -53.90 -18.44
C ILE A 515 -13.57 -55.34 -18.96
N ARG A 516 -12.39 -55.76 -19.41
CA ARG A 516 -12.19 -57.12 -19.94
C ARG A 516 -12.43 -58.20 -18.89
N GLN A 517 -12.22 -57.91 -17.62
CA GLN A 517 -12.36 -58.90 -16.56
C GLN A 517 -13.81 -59.06 -16.08
N TYR A 518 -14.58 -57.97 -16.04
CA TYR A 518 -15.86 -57.94 -15.32
C TYR A 518 -17.08 -57.54 -16.18
N CYS A 519 -16.91 -57.08 -17.42
CA CYS A 519 -17.99 -56.57 -18.26
C CYS A 519 -18.26 -57.50 -19.44
N TYR A 520 -19.13 -58.49 -19.25
CA TYR A 520 -19.55 -59.47 -20.26
C TYR A 520 -21.06 -59.44 -20.50
#